data_AF-A0A2R6L764-F1
#
_entry.id   AF-A0A2R6L764-F1
#
_cell.length_a   1.000
_cell.length_b   1.000
_cell.length_c   1.000
_cell.angle_alpha   90.00
_cell.angle_beta   90.00
_cell.angle_gamma   90.00
#
_symmetry.space_group_name_H-M   'P 1'
#
loop_
_entity.id
_entity.type
_entity.pdbx_description
1 polymer ?
#
loop_
_entity_poly.entity_id
_entity_poly.type
_entity_poly.pdbx_seq_one_letter_code
_entity_poly.pdbx_strand_id
1 'polypeptide(L)'
;MRIADRHQVDGERERLTVVPENVDDLWHLSHVIEPGDRVAGDTTRRIQRNDDQLRDTGGEREHLWVEIGVEDVEFARFANRLRVGGVIEDCSREDQLGLHHTINVEDNAEIEIEKRFKPDQRERIEEAVEATDIPDVAIATVEEGQAYVHSVAQYGTEERASITAPTGKGEYARPRKELFEELAAVLGRLDADAIILAGPGFTKQDALDYIEENAPDLVERITTVDTSSVGDRGVHEVLKRGAVEDVQQQTRIAAESELIDDLMERIADGSEAAYGPQQVAKAAEYGAIEHLLVLDERLRIERAGDGDWDVDVDDIVETAEQKGGEVTVFSSEFDPGQQLSNLGGIAALLRYRLE
;
A
#
# COMPACT_ATOMS: atom_id res chain seq x y z
N MET A 1 -4.11 -11.80 -1.56
CA MET A 1 -5.38 -11.95 -0.80
C MET A 1 -6.22 -13.09 -1.35
N ARG A 2 -6.90 -13.84 -0.47
CA ARG A 2 -7.87 -14.86 -0.89
C ARG A 2 -9.30 -14.51 -0.48
N ILE A 3 -10.23 -14.54 -1.43
CA ILE A 3 -11.67 -14.51 -1.14
C ILE A 3 -12.13 -15.90 -0.73
N ALA A 4 -12.68 -16.04 0.48
CA ALA A 4 -13.19 -17.29 1.02
C ALA A 4 -14.68 -17.49 0.72
N ASP A 5 -15.49 -16.44 0.83
CA ASP A 5 -16.92 -16.46 0.54
C ASP A 5 -17.41 -15.07 0.12
N ARG A 6 -18.50 -15.04 -0.65
CA ARG A 6 -19.14 -13.80 -1.12
C ARG A 6 -20.63 -14.02 -1.30
N HIS A 7 -21.46 -13.26 -0.59
CA HIS A 7 -22.90 -13.35 -0.75
C HIS A 7 -23.61 -12.01 -0.50
N GLN A 8 -24.76 -11.83 -1.16
CA GLN A 8 -25.63 -10.68 -0.97
C GLN A 8 -26.38 -10.78 0.37
N VAL A 9 -26.45 -9.67 1.09
CA VAL A 9 -27.21 -9.51 2.33
C VAL A 9 -28.45 -8.64 2.01
N ASP A 10 -29.33 -8.43 2.98
CA ASP A 10 -30.52 -7.60 2.81
C ASP A 10 -30.18 -6.20 2.22
N GLY A 11 -30.86 -5.85 1.12
CA GLY A 11 -30.73 -4.56 0.44
C GLY A 11 -29.62 -4.54 -0.61
N GLU A 12 -28.83 -3.46 -0.64
CA GLU A 12 -27.66 -3.28 -1.54
C GLU A 12 -26.34 -3.69 -0.88
N ARG A 13 -26.39 -4.30 0.31
CA ARG A 13 -25.21 -4.73 1.05
C ARG A 13 -24.75 -6.11 0.60
N GLU A 14 -23.46 -6.32 0.69
CA GLU A 14 -22.80 -7.57 0.38
C GLU A 14 -21.87 -7.90 1.54
N ARG A 15 -21.77 -9.20 1.84
CA ARG A 15 -20.87 -9.74 2.84
C ARG A 15 -19.78 -10.52 2.13
N LEU A 16 -18.54 -10.10 2.37
CA LEU A 16 -17.34 -10.63 1.76
C LEU A 16 -16.43 -11.18 2.86
N THR A 17 -16.09 -12.45 2.78
CA THR A 17 -15.13 -13.10 3.66
C THR A 17 -13.80 -13.21 2.94
N VAL A 18 -12.75 -12.61 3.51
CA VAL A 18 -11.40 -12.61 2.94
C VAL A 18 -10.38 -13.11 3.95
N VAL A 19 -9.28 -13.63 3.42
CA VAL A 19 -8.08 -13.98 4.18
C VAL A 19 -6.92 -13.19 3.57
N PRO A 20 -6.39 -12.17 4.25
CA PRO A 20 -5.16 -11.52 3.84
C PRO A 20 -4.00 -12.51 3.96
N GLU A 21 -3.12 -12.56 2.98
CA GLU A 21 -1.99 -13.48 2.92
C GLU A 21 -0.67 -12.77 3.23
N ASN A 22 -0.62 -11.45 2.99
CA ASN A 22 0.54 -10.60 3.25
C ASN A 22 0.14 -9.20 3.76
N VAL A 23 1.14 -8.37 4.02
CA VAL A 23 0.97 -7.01 4.55
C VAL A 23 0.33 -6.06 3.52
N ASP A 24 0.54 -6.27 2.23
CA ASP A 24 -0.11 -5.48 1.16
C ASP A 24 -1.62 -5.67 1.19
N ASP A 25 -2.09 -6.89 1.43
CA ASP A 25 -3.51 -7.19 1.58
C ASP A 25 -4.14 -6.41 2.75
N LEU A 26 -3.44 -6.32 3.89
CA LEU A 26 -3.90 -5.52 5.03
C LEU A 26 -3.99 -4.03 4.70
N TRP A 27 -3.05 -3.52 3.89
CA TRP A 27 -3.11 -2.15 3.39
C TRP A 27 -4.30 -1.93 2.45
N HIS A 28 -4.55 -2.85 1.51
CA HIS A 28 -5.73 -2.80 0.64
C HIS A 28 -7.02 -2.80 1.44
N LEU A 29 -7.15 -3.71 2.40
CA LEU A 29 -8.32 -3.77 3.29
C LEU A 29 -8.50 -2.50 4.10
N SER A 30 -7.40 -1.84 4.50
CA SER A 30 -7.50 -0.56 5.17
C SER A 30 -8.31 0.42 4.33
N HIS A 31 -8.09 0.46 3.01
CA HIS A 31 -8.74 1.39 2.06
C HIS A 31 -10.12 0.95 1.58
N VAL A 32 -10.45 -0.33 1.79
CA VAL A 32 -11.77 -0.87 1.49
C VAL A 32 -12.72 -0.67 2.65
N ILE A 33 -12.25 -0.80 3.90
CA ILE A 33 -13.08 -0.67 5.10
C ILE A 33 -13.18 0.80 5.51
N GLU A 34 -14.40 1.27 5.72
CA GLU A 34 -14.75 2.66 6.01
C GLU A 34 -15.69 2.73 7.24
N PRO A 35 -15.74 3.88 7.94
CA PRO A 35 -16.72 4.08 9.01
C PRO A 35 -18.16 3.85 8.52
N GLY A 36 -18.97 3.17 9.34
CA GLY A 36 -20.34 2.78 9.00
C GLY A 36 -20.49 1.39 8.36
N ASP A 37 -19.37 0.75 8.00
CA ASP A 37 -19.34 -0.66 7.61
C ASP A 37 -19.48 -1.58 8.82
N ARG A 38 -19.67 -2.88 8.55
CA ARG A 38 -19.63 -3.93 9.57
C ARG A 38 -18.48 -4.86 9.30
N VAL A 39 -17.69 -5.15 10.33
CA VAL A 39 -16.57 -6.06 10.25
C VAL A 39 -16.67 -7.10 11.34
N ALA A 40 -16.64 -8.37 10.96
CA ALA A 40 -16.69 -9.49 11.89
C ALA A 40 -15.43 -10.35 11.85
N GLY A 41 -15.09 -10.91 13.00
CA GLY A 41 -13.93 -11.80 13.12
C GLY A 41 -13.71 -12.30 14.53
N ASP A 42 -12.82 -13.28 14.65
CA ASP A 42 -12.37 -13.80 15.94
C ASP A 42 -11.38 -12.85 16.61
N THR A 43 -11.57 -12.62 17.91
CA THR A 43 -10.70 -11.79 18.72
C THR A 43 -10.58 -12.35 20.13
N THR A 44 -9.80 -11.67 20.96
CA THR A 44 -9.71 -11.98 22.39
C THR A 44 -9.97 -10.74 23.20
N ARG A 45 -10.75 -10.89 24.27
CA ARG A 45 -11.11 -9.79 25.17
C ARG A 45 -10.91 -10.22 26.61
N ARG A 46 -10.43 -9.30 27.44
CA ARG A 46 -10.36 -9.52 28.89
C ARG A 46 -11.74 -9.30 29.50
N ILE A 47 -12.34 -10.34 30.04
CA ILE A 47 -13.68 -10.28 30.61
C ILE A 47 -13.59 -10.47 32.12
N GLN A 48 -14.15 -9.50 32.85
CA GLN A 48 -14.24 -9.56 34.30
C GLN A 48 -15.56 -10.25 34.67
N ARG A 49 -15.48 -11.38 35.37
CA ARG A 49 -16.67 -12.08 35.87
C ARG A 49 -17.10 -11.42 37.18
N ASN A 50 -18.38 -11.06 37.26
CA ASN A 50 -19.00 -10.62 38.51
C ASN A 50 -19.22 -11.82 39.44
N ASP A 51 -18.13 -12.43 39.91
CA ASP A 51 -18.21 -13.33 41.06
C ASP A 51 -18.19 -12.49 42.34
N ASP A 52 -19.03 -12.84 43.33
CA ASP A 52 -19.21 -12.21 44.65
C ASP A 52 -17.94 -12.16 45.55
N GLN A 53 -16.74 -12.30 44.97
CA GLN A 53 -15.48 -12.24 45.70
C GLN A 53 -14.96 -10.80 45.77
N LEU A 54 -14.77 -10.30 47.00
CA LEU A 54 -14.22 -8.97 47.34
C LEU A 54 -12.79 -8.68 46.79
N ARG A 55 -12.25 -9.51 45.89
CA ARG A 55 -10.88 -9.42 45.39
C ARG A 55 -10.87 -9.33 43.88
N ASP A 56 -10.39 -8.20 43.37
CA ASP A 56 -10.23 -7.97 41.94
C ASP A 56 -9.13 -8.89 41.38
N THR A 57 -9.53 -9.94 40.66
CA THR A 57 -8.64 -10.83 39.90
C THR A 57 -8.28 -10.25 38.53
N GLY A 58 -8.82 -9.08 38.19
CA GLY A 58 -8.59 -8.36 36.95
C GLY A 58 -9.25 -8.96 35.71
N GLY A 59 -9.91 -10.13 35.80
CA GLY A 59 -10.57 -10.78 34.65
C GLY A 59 -9.64 -11.64 33.79
N GLU A 60 -10.25 -12.56 33.04
CA GLU A 60 -9.57 -13.57 32.20
C GLU A 60 -9.67 -13.20 30.71
N ARG A 61 -8.65 -13.54 29.90
CA ARG A 61 -8.74 -13.38 28.44
C ARG A 61 -9.55 -14.55 27.88
N GLU A 62 -10.65 -14.23 27.23
CA GLU A 62 -11.52 -15.19 26.56
C GLU A 62 -11.49 -14.93 25.04
N HIS A 63 -11.63 -16.00 24.25
CA HIS A 63 -11.86 -15.90 22.81
C HIS A 63 -13.32 -15.50 22.57
N LEU A 64 -13.52 -14.61 21.60
CA LEU A 64 -14.82 -14.04 21.30
C LEU A 64 -14.90 -13.80 19.79
N TRP A 65 -15.95 -14.29 19.14
CA TRP A 65 -16.36 -13.78 17.84
C TRP A 65 -17.17 -12.50 18.06
N VAL A 66 -16.83 -11.44 17.31
CA VAL A 66 -17.52 -10.14 17.35
C VAL A 66 -17.78 -9.63 15.93
N GLU A 67 -18.91 -8.93 15.75
CA GLU A 67 -19.20 -8.03 14.64
C GLU A 67 -19.15 -6.60 15.19
N ILE A 68 -18.29 -5.77 14.58
CA ILE A 68 -18.08 -4.38 14.95
C ILE A 68 -18.71 -3.47 13.88
N GLY A 69 -19.54 -2.53 14.32
CA GLY A 69 -19.89 -1.35 13.54
C GLY A 69 -18.68 -0.41 13.53
N VAL A 70 -18.06 -0.25 12.36
CA VAL A 70 -16.76 0.40 12.21
C VAL A 70 -16.87 1.90 12.49
N GLU A 71 -15.98 2.39 13.35
CA GLU A 71 -15.79 3.82 13.63
C GLU A 71 -14.44 4.34 13.12
N ASP A 72 -13.40 3.50 13.18
CA ASP A 72 -12.04 3.88 12.79
C ASP A 72 -11.27 2.67 12.24
N VAL A 73 -10.36 2.92 11.30
CA VAL A 73 -9.51 1.93 10.66
C VAL A 73 -8.09 2.45 10.59
N GLU A 74 -7.15 1.73 11.22
CA GLU A 74 -5.73 2.10 11.27
C GLU A 74 -4.86 0.95 10.74
N PHE A 75 -4.10 1.21 9.68
CA PHE A 75 -3.06 0.28 9.22
C PHE A 75 -1.76 0.51 9.99
N ALA A 76 -1.46 -0.38 10.93
CA ALA A 76 -0.25 -0.31 11.74
C ALA A 76 0.90 -1.06 11.04
N ARG A 77 1.48 -0.43 10.01
CA ARG A 77 2.56 -0.98 9.16
C ARG A 77 3.67 -1.70 9.92
N PHE A 78 4.25 -1.05 10.94
CA PHE A 78 5.36 -1.63 11.73
C PHE A 78 4.98 -2.85 12.58
N ALA A 79 3.68 -3.08 12.77
CA ALA A 79 3.15 -4.19 13.56
C ALA A 79 2.42 -5.22 12.70
N ASN A 80 2.52 -5.11 11.36
CA ASN A 80 1.89 -5.96 10.34
C ASN A 80 0.44 -6.31 10.70
N ARG A 81 -0.36 -5.29 10.99
CA ARG A 81 -1.76 -5.48 11.40
C ARG A 81 -2.65 -4.35 10.96
N LEU A 82 -3.90 -4.70 10.63
CA LEU A 82 -4.99 -3.75 10.47
C LEU A 82 -5.81 -3.69 11.76
N ARG A 83 -6.01 -2.50 12.30
CA ARG A 83 -6.85 -2.26 13.47
C ARG A 83 -8.19 -1.72 13.01
N VAL A 84 -9.25 -2.49 13.27
CA VAL A 84 -10.63 -2.06 12.99
C VAL A 84 -11.32 -1.82 14.32
N GLY A 85 -11.55 -0.54 14.64
CA GLY A 85 -12.14 -0.09 15.88
C GLY A 85 -13.61 0.30 15.71
N GLY A 86 -14.40 0.06 16.75
CA GLY A 86 -15.78 0.52 16.80
C GLY A 86 -16.59 -0.13 17.91
N VAL A 87 -17.91 -0.15 17.73
CA VAL A 87 -18.87 -0.69 18.70
C VAL A 87 -19.25 -2.12 18.33
N ILE A 88 -19.25 -3.02 19.31
CA ILE A 88 -19.73 -4.40 19.12
C ILE A 88 -21.26 -4.38 18.86
N GLU A 89 -21.66 -4.69 17.63
CA GLU A 89 -23.06 -4.79 17.21
C GLU A 89 -23.63 -6.20 17.37
N ASP A 90 -22.78 -7.22 17.20
CA ASP A 90 -23.09 -8.61 17.51
C ASP A 90 -21.87 -9.32 18.11
N CYS A 91 -22.08 -10.34 18.93
CA CYS A 91 -21.00 -11.18 19.42
C CYS A 91 -21.51 -12.49 20.03
N SER A 92 -20.61 -13.45 20.12
CA SER A 92 -20.85 -14.75 20.78
C SER A 92 -21.19 -14.65 22.29
N ARG A 93 -21.11 -13.46 22.90
CA ARG A 93 -21.37 -13.25 24.32
C ARG A 93 -22.13 -11.94 24.58
N GLU A 94 -23.45 -12.05 24.76
CA GLU A 94 -24.39 -10.92 24.82
C GLU A 94 -24.04 -9.82 25.86
N ASP A 95 -23.33 -10.14 26.94
CA ASP A 95 -22.91 -9.16 27.96
C ASP A 95 -21.83 -8.17 27.46
N GLN A 96 -21.28 -8.39 26.27
CA GLN A 96 -20.28 -7.53 25.64
C GLN A 96 -20.87 -6.56 24.59
N LEU A 97 -22.15 -6.72 24.21
CA LEU A 97 -22.81 -5.92 23.19
C LEU A 97 -22.83 -4.43 23.55
N GLY A 98 -22.63 -3.57 22.54
CA GLY A 98 -22.61 -2.12 22.68
C GLY A 98 -21.35 -1.55 23.32
N LEU A 99 -20.37 -2.38 23.70
CA LEU A 99 -19.07 -1.90 24.17
C LEU A 99 -18.12 -1.70 22.99
N HIS A 100 -17.14 -0.80 23.16
CA HIS A 100 -16.10 -0.61 22.15
C HIS A 100 -15.08 -1.74 22.19
N HIS A 101 -14.61 -2.13 21.00
CA HIS A 101 -13.54 -3.09 20.83
C HIS A 101 -12.76 -2.80 19.55
N THR A 102 -11.59 -3.40 19.42
CA THR A 102 -10.75 -3.30 18.23
C THR A 102 -10.35 -4.69 17.78
N ILE A 103 -10.78 -5.09 16.59
CA ILE A 103 -10.28 -6.29 15.92
C ILE A 103 -8.88 -5.94 15.40
N ASN A 104 -7.89 -6.80 15.72
CA ASN A 104 -6.55 -6.71 15.13
C ASN A 104 -6.49 -7.83 14.09
N VAL A 105 -6.56 -7.46 12.82
CA VAL A 105 -6.43 -8.38 11.69
C VAL A 105 -4.94 -8.54 11.40
N GLU A 106 -4.49 -9.77 11.38
CA GLU A 106 -3.12 -10.16 11.07
C GLU A 106 -3.14 -11.06 9.82
N ASP A 107 -1.99 -11.30 9.21
CA ASP A 107 -1.88 -12.17 8.04
C ASP A 107 -2.44 -13.56 8.35
N ASN A 108 -3.15 -14.14 7.38
CA ASN A 108 -3.85 -15.42 7.44
C ASN A 108 -5.04 -15.48 8.41
N ALA A 109 -5.44 -14.36 9.03
CA ALA A 109 -6.64 -14.29 9.85
C ALA A 109 -7.88 -13.98 8.99
N GLU A 110 -8.90 -14.84 9.05
CA GLU A 110 -10.14 -14.61 8.33
C GLU A 110 -10.90 -13.40 8.92
N ILE A 111 -11.39 -12.55 8.02
CA ILE A 111 -12.20 -11.38 8.35
C ILE A 111 -13.39 -11.32 7.40
N GLU A 112 -14.53 -10.91 7.94
CA GLU A 112 -15.75 -10.70 7.20
C GLU A 112 -16.09 -9.21 7.15
N ILE A 113 -16.39 -8.70 5.96
CA ILE A 113 -16.72 -7.29 5.71
C ILE A 113 -18.11 -7.25 5.09
N GLU A 114 -19.05 -6.62 5.79
CA GLU A 114 -20.39 -6.33 5.27
C GLU A 114 -20.52 -4.83 5.00
N LYS A 115 -20.70 -4.48 3.72
CA LYS A 115 -20.92 -3.10 3.29
C LYS A 115 -21.62 -3.00 1.93
N ARG A 116 -21.94 -1.77 1.52
CA ARG A 116 -22.24 -1.45 0.12
C ARG A 116 -20.91 -1.17 -0.58
N PHE A 117 -20.36 -2.18 -1.26
CA PHE A 117 -19.11 -1.99 -1.99
C PHE A 117 -19.29 -0.99 -3.14
N LYS A 118 -18.36 -0.05 -3.23
CA LYS A 118 -18.22 0.88 -4.35
C LYS A 118 -17.35 0.25 -5.44
N PRO A 119 -17.45 0.70 -6.70
CA PRO A 119 -16.69 0.09 -7.79
C PRO A 119 -15.17 0.09 -7.56
N ASP A 120 -14.58 1.22 -7.16
CA ASP A 120 -13.15 1.36 -6.85
C ASP A 120 -12.68 0.38 -5.76
N GLN A 121 -13.55 0.08 -4.79
CA GLN A 121 -13.26 -0.87 -3.71
C GLN A 121 -13.29 -2.31 -4.21
N ARG A 122 -14.16 -2.64 -5.17
CA ARG A 122 -14.21 -3.98 -5.77
C ARG A 122 -12.99 -4.22 -6.63
N GLU A 123 -12.64 -3.27 -7.48
CA GLU A 123 -11.45 -3.32 -8.32
C GLU A 123 -10.19 -3.49 -7.45
N ARG A 124 -10.06 -2.69 -6.38
CA ARG A 124 -8.96 -2.84 -5.42
C ARG A 124 -8.87 -4.23 -4.78
N ILE A 125 -10.01 -4.83 -4.41
CA ILE A 125 -10.00 -6.21 -3.88
C ILE A 125 -9.55 -7.20 -4.96
N GLU A 126 -10.03 -7.04 -6.19
CA GLU A 126 -9.67 -7.90 -7.32
C GLU A 126 -8.17 -7.79 -7.64
N GLU A 127 -7.62 -6.58 -7.69
CA GLU A 127 -6.17 -6.33 -7.79
C GLU A 127 -5.38 -7.05 -6.68
N ALA A 128 -5.83 -6.96 -5.43
CA ALA A 128 -5.18 -7.61 -4.29
C ALA A 128 -5.24 -9.14 -4.36
N VAL A 129 -6.29 -9.71 -4.96
CA VAL A 129 -6.39 -11.16 -5.20
C VAL A 129 -5.41 -11.59 -6.28
N GLU A 130 -5.34 -10.84 -7.38
CA GLU A 130 -4.43 -11.14 -8.50
C GLU A 130 -2.96 -10.97 -8.13
N ALA A 131 -2.67 -10.09 -7.16
CA ALA A 131 -1.32 -9.79 -6.68
C ALA A 131 -0.69 -10.87 -5.78
N THR A 132 -1.41 -11.93 -5.42
CA THR A 132 -0.97 -12.90 -4.40
C THR A 132 0.35 -13.61 -4.71
N ASP A 133 0.67 -13.83 -5.99
CA ASP A 133 1.87 -14.56 -6.45
C ASP A 133 2.98 -13.61 -6.96
N ILE A 134 2.90 -12.33 -6.62
CA ILE A 134 3.91 -11.35 -7.00
C ILE A 134 5.20 -11.59 -6.18
N PRO A 135 6.38 -11.68 -6.83
CA PRO A 135 7.63 -11.92 -6.12
C PRO A 135 8.04 -10.73 -5.26
N ASP A 136 8.58 -11.01 -4.08
CA ASP A 136 9.11 -9.99 -3.18
C ASP A 136 10.45 -9.44 -3.71
N VAL A 137 10.49 -8.13 -3.99
CA VAL A 137 11.67 -7.47 -4.57
C VAL A 137 12.35 -6.57 -3.54
N ALA A 138 13.66 -6.77 -3.36
CA ALA A 138 14.52 -5.86 -2.62
C ALA A 138 15.35 -4.99 -3.57
N ILE A 139 15.49 -3.70 -3.27
CA ILE A 139 16.37 -2.78 -3.99
C ILE A 139 17.52 -2.38 -3.08
N ALA A 140 18.74 -2.75 -3.46
CA ALA A 140 19.97 -2.38 -2.79
C ALA A 140 20.70 -1.31 -3.61
N THR A 141 20.82 -0.10 -3.08
CA THR A 141 21.61 0.96 -3.72
C THR A 141 22.96 1.09 -3.03
N VAL A 142 24.05 1.17 -3.79
CA VAL A 142 25.41 1.21 -3.25
C VAL A 142 26.29 2.24 -3.96
N GLU A 143 27.00 3.04 -3.17
CA GLU A 143 28.06 3.94 -3.63
C GLU A 143 29.25 3.91 -2.69
N GLU A 144 30.25 4.77 -2.94
CA GLU A 144 31.44 4.84 -2.11
C GLU A 144 31.09 5.18 -0.65
N GLY A 145 31.25 4.20 0.23
CA GLY A 145 31.11 4.37 1.68
C GLY A 145 29.68 4.31 2.19
N GLN A 146 28.67 4.09 1.35
CA GLN A 146 27.29 3.96 1.79
C GLN A 146 26.53 2.93 0.96
N ALA A 147 25.59 2.24 1.62
CA ALA A 147 24.62 1.37 0.96
C ALA A 147 23.28 1.44 1.68
N TYR A 148 22.20 1.30 0.94
CA TYR A 148 20.84 1.31 1.47
C TYR A 148 20.07 0.14 0.87
N VAL A 149 19.26 -0.52 1.68
CA VAL A 149 18.45 -1.66 1.25
C VAL A 149 17.00 -1.38 1.56
N HIS A 150 16.15 -1.48 0.54
CA HIS A 150 14.72 -1.27 0.63
C HIS A 150 13.97 -2.51 0.16
N SER A 151 12.82 -2.80 0.76
CA SER A 151 11.83 -3.71 0.17
C SER A 151 10.79 -2.90 -0.60
N VAL A 152 10.34 -3.43 -1.73
CA VAL A 152 9.26 -2.85 -2.53
C VAL A 152 7.96 -3.53 -2.13
N ALA A 153 7.01 -2.75 -1.61
CA ALA A 153 5.66 -3.18 -1.31
C ALA A 153 4.67 -2.39 -2.17
N GLN A 154 3.42 -2.83 -2.25
CA GLN A 154 2.41 -2.11 -3.05
C GLN A 154 2.02 -0.75 -2.43
N TYR A 155 2.19 -0.61 -1.11
CA TYR A 155 1.91 0.62 -0.38
C TYR A 155 3.09 1.58 -0.26
N GLY A 156 4.32 1.11 -0.45
CA GLY A 156 5.51 1.90 -0.15
C GLY A 156 6.82 1.19 -0.47
N THR A 157 7.92 1.93 -0.46
CA THR A 157 9.24 1.33 -0.23
C THR A 157 9.61 1.45 1.23
N GLU A 158 10.04 0.37 1.85
CA GLU A 158 10.47 0.38 3.25
C GLU A 158 11.99 0.24 3.35
N GLU A 159 12.66 1.22 4.00
CA GLU A 159 14.08 1.09 4.31
C GLU A 159 14.30 -0.03 5.33
N ARG A 160 15.03 -1.07 4.94
CA ARG A 160 15.40 -2.22 5.78
C ARG A 160 16.77 -2.04 6.42
N ALA A 161 17.66 -1.30 5.75
CA ALA A 161 18.99 -0.98 6.26
C ALA A 161 19.58 0.27 5.63
N SER A 162 20.29 1.04 6.45
CA SER A 162 21.22 2.09 6.02
C SER A 162 22.61 1.77 6.57
N ILE A 163 23.58 1.62 5.68
CA ILE A 163 24.95 1.22 6.01
C ILE A 163 25.89 2.35 5.63
N THR A 164 26.75 2.76 6.56
CA THR A 164 27.79 3.75 6.30
C THR A 164 29.15 3.22 6.74
N ALA A 165 30.08 3.13 5.80
CA ALA A 165 31.46 2.77 6.01
C ALA A 165 32.37 3.95 5.61
N PRO A 166 33.29 4.41 6.47
CA PRO A 166 34.20 5.50 6.12
C PRO A 166 35.26 4.98 5.14
N THR A 167 34.98 5.00 3.85
CA THR A 167 35.91 4.58 2.80
C THR A 167 36.69 5.78 2.22
N GLY A 168 37.77 5.51 1.47
CA GLY A 168 38.56 6.54 0.78
C GLY A 168 40.04 6.63 1.23
N LYS A 169 40.60 7.85 1.25
CA LYS A 169 42.02 8.10 1.60
C LYS A 169 42.13 8.93 2.88
N GLY A 170 42.58 8.30 3.98
CA GLY A 170 42.79 8.95 5.26
C GLY A 170 43.15 7.94 6.36
N GLU A 171 43.56 8.45 7.54
CA GLU A 171 43.97 7.63 8.69
C GLU A 171 42.83 6.76 9.26
N TYR A 172 41.58 7.16 9.02
CA TYR A 172 40.36 6.45 9.43
C TYR A 172 39.64 5.72 8.28
N ALA A 173 40.24 5.71 7.07
CA ALA A 173 39.62 5.06 5.93
C ALA A 173 39.68 3.54 6.09
N ARG A 174 38.54 2.87 5.87
CA ARG A 174 38.41 1.42 5.89
C ARG A 174 38.27 0.84 4.49
N PRO A 175 38.61 -0.43 4.28
CA PRO A 175 38.43 -1.09 3.00
C PRO A 175 36.95 -1.14 2.60
N ARG A 176 36.64 -0.95 1.31
CA ARG A 176 35.29 -1.16 0.75
C ARG A 176 34.70 -2.52 1.12
N LYS A 177 35.56 -3.52 1.33
CA LYS A 177 35.19 -4.87 1.76
C LYS A 177 34.27 -4.89 2.99
N GLU A 178 34.46 -3.99 3.95
CA GLU A 178 33.60 -3.94 5.15
C GLU A 178 32.16 -3.53 4.80
N LEU A 179 32.00 -2.57 3.88
CA LEU A 179 30.67 -2.17 3.38
C LEU A 179 29.98 -3.33 2.66
N PHE A 180 30.72 -4.05 1.81
CA PHE A 180 30.17 -5.17 1.03
C PHE A 180 29.84 -6.38 1.90
N GLU A 181 30.65 -6.64 2.94
CA GLU A 181 30.38 -7.69 3.93
C GLU A 181 29.06 -7.43 4.66
N GLU A 182 28.86 -6.20 5.13
CA GLU A 182 27.64 -5.81 5.82
C GLU A 182 26.42 -5.83 4.88
N LEU A 183 26.57 -5.33 3.64
CA LEU A 183 25.53 -5.38 2.62
C LEU A 183 25.11 -6.83 2.31
N ALA A 184 26.07 -7.72 2.06
CA ALA A 184 25.80 -9.13 1.80
C ALA A 184 25.11 -9.82 2.99
N ALA A 185 25.50 -9.48 4.23
CA ALA A 185 24.88 -10.00 5.44
C ALA A 185 23.43 -9.52 5.60
N VAL A 186 23.11 -8.28 5.21
CA VAL A 186 21.73 -7.76 5.19
C VAL A 186 20.92 -8.47 4.11
N LEU A 187 21.42 -8.53 2.88
CA LEU A 187 20.73 -9.19 1.77
C LEU A 187 20.46 -10.67 2.05
N GLY A 188 21.39 -11.37 2.68
CA GLY A 188 21.23 -12.79 3.05
C GLY A 188 20.18 -13.05 4.14
N ARG A 189 19.73 -12.03 4.87
CA ARG A 189 18.65 -12.13 5.87
C ARG A 189 17.29 -11.73 5.32
N LEU A 190 17.25 -11.12 4.14
CA LEU A 190 15.99 -10.73 3.51
C LEU A 190 15.38 -11.96 2.84
N ASP A 191 14.08 -12.12 3.07
CA ASP A 191 13.25 -13.06 2.35
C ASP A 191 12.72 -12.33 1.11
N ALA A 192 13.58 -12.22 0.10
CA ALA A 192 13.26 -11.61 -1.18
C ALA A 192 13.53 -12.62 -2.29
N ASP A 193 12.56 -12.75 -3.20
CA ASP A 193 12.66 -13.59 -4.39
C ASP A 193 13.67 -13.02 -5.38
N ALA A 194 13.82 -11.70 -5.40
CA ALA A 194 14.75 -10.99 -6.26
C ALA A 194 15.36 -9.75 -5.61
N ILE A 195 16.57 -9.40 -6.06
CA ILE A 195 17.35 -8.28 -5.57
C ILE A 195 17.81 -7.43 -6.75
N ILE A 196 17.50 -6.15 -6.74
CA ILE A 196 18.06 -5.19 -7.68
C ILE A 196 19.23 -4.48 -7.01
N LEU A 197 20.45 -4.74 -7.51
CA LEU A 197 21.66 -4.07 -7.06
C LEU A 197 21.94 -2.85 -7.94
N ALA A 198 21.68 -1.67 -7.40
CA ALA A 198 21.77 -0.40 -8.08
C ALA A 198 22.91 0.48 -7.56
N GLY A 199 23.40 1.39 -8.38
CA GLY A 199 24.38 2.38 -7.92
C GLY A 199 25.12 3.11 -9.03
N PRO A 200 25.68 4.29 -8.73
CA PRO A 200 26.48 5.05 -9.68
C PRO A 200 27.85 4.42 -9.93
N GLY A 201 28.25 4.37 -11.19
CA GLY A 201 29.57 3.91 -11.61
C GLY A 201 29.82 2.43 -11.33
N PHE A 202 31.05 2.10 -10.90
CA PHE A 202 31.54 0.73 -10.79
C PHE A 202 31.35 0.08 -9.41
N THR A 203 30.95 0.83 -8.39
CA THR A 203 30.89 0.31 -7.01
C THR A 203 29.91 -0.85 -6.86
N LYS A 204 28.79 -0.84 -7.60
CA LYS A 204 27.86 -1.97 -7.63
C LYS A 204 28.46 -3.24 -8.23
N GLN A 205 29.36 -3.12 -9.21
CA GLN A 205 30.08 -4.26 -9.79
C GLN A 205 31.07 -4.82 -8.78
N ASP A 206 31.83 -3.95 -8.10
CA ASP A 206 32.74 -4.37 -7.03
C ASP A 206 31.98 -5.08 -5.88
N ALA A 207 30.77 -4.61 -5.56
CA ALA A 207 29.91 -5.23 -4.56
C ALA A 207 29.36 -6.58 -5.04
N LEU A 208 28.96 -6.70 -6.30
CA LEU A 208 28.53 -7.95 -6.91
C LEU A 208 29.66 -8.98 -6.88
N ASP A 209 30.87 -8.62 -7.33
CA ASP A 209 32.04 -9.51 -7.32
C ASP A 209 32.31 -10.05 -5.90
N TYR A 210 32.18 -9.19 -4.88
CA TYR A 210 32.30 -9.61 -3.48
C TYR A 210 31.20 -10.61 -3.08
N ILE A 211 29.95 -10.37 -3.47
CA ILE A 211 28.82 -11.27 -3.19
C ILE A 211 29.01 -12.61 -3.89
N GLU A 212 29.48 -12.62 -5.15
CA GLU A 212 29.80 -13.85 -5.89
C GLU A 212 30.83 -14.71 -5.17
N GLU A 213 31.85 -14.10 -4.56
CA GLU A 213 32.89 -14.81 -3.83
C GLU A 213 32.45 -15.32 -2.46
N ASN A 214 31.59 -14.59 -1.74
CA ASN A 214 31.33 -14.80 -0.32
C ASN A 214 29.90 -15.27 0.02
N ALA A 215 28.94 -15.03 -0.88
CA ALA A 215 27.52 -15.40 -0.74
C ALA A 215 26.91 -15.80 -2.10
N PRO A 216 27.42 -16.88 -2.73
CA PRO A 216 27.02 -17.28 -4.09
C PRO A 216 25.52 -17.60 -4.23
N ASP A 217 24.86 -18.02 -3.14
CA ASP A 217 23.42 -18.32 -3.11
C ASP A 217 22.54 -17.07 -3.31
N LEU A 218 23.10 -15.86 -3.20
CA LEU A 218 22.38 -14.61 -3.50
C LEU A 218 22.45 -14.21 -4.97
N VAL A 219 23.48 -14.66 -5.69
CA VAL A 219 23.80 -14.17 -7.04
C VAL A 219 22.69 -14.48 -8.03
N GLU A 220 22.06 -15.65 -7.92
CA GLU A 220 20.96 -16.06 -8.81
C GLU A 220 19.73 -15.13 -8.72
N ARG A 221 19.62 -14.37 -7.63
CA ARG A 221 18.52 -13.42 -7.38
C ARG A 221 18.89 -11.98 -7.73
N ILE A 222 20.16 -11.69 -8.04
CA ILE A 222 20.65 -10.33 -8.22
C ILE A 222 20.62 -9.90 -9.70
N THR A 223 19.94 -8.79 -9.97
CA THR A 223 20.05 -8.06 -11.23
C THR A 223 20.67 -6.68 -10.98
N THR A 224 21.62 -6.26 -11.81
CA THR A 224 22.28 -4.95 -11.63
C THR A 224 21.66 -3.85 -12.46
N VAL A 225 21.52 -2.66 -11.88
CA VAL A 225 20.96 -1.48 -12.56
C VAL A 225 21.86 -0.26 -12.34
N ASP A 226 22.11 0.53 -13.39
CA ASP A 226 22.78 1.82 -13.23
C ASP A 226 21.83 2.83 -12.57
N THR A 227 22.32 3.66 -11.65
CA THR A 227 21.58 4.82 -11.12
C THR A 227 22.49 6.04 -11.02
N SER A 228 21.89 7.22 -10.91
CA SER A 228 22.61 8.48 -10.66
C SER A 228 22.84 8.77 -9.17
N SER A 229 22.09 8.11 -8.29
CA SER A 229 22.12 8.31 -6.84
C SER A 229 21.80 7.03 -6.07
N VAL A 230 21.93 7.08 -4.74
CA VAL A 230 21.61 6.01 -3.79
C VAL A 230 20.55 6.46 -2.78
N GLY A 231 20.11 5.55 -1.90
CA GLY A 231 19.02 5.78 -0.96
C GLY A 231 17.68 5.90 -1.66
N ASP A 232 16.72 6.62 -1.07
CA ASP A 232 15.37 6.81 -1.61
C ASP A 232 15.38 7.26 -3.07
N ARG A 233 16.23 8.23 -3.42
CA ARG A 233 16.31 8.74 -4.82
C ARG A 233 16.79 7.68 -5.80
N GLY A 234 17.75 6.85 -5.39
CA GLY A 234 18.21 5.73 -6.21
C GLY A 234 17.13 4.68 -6.41
N VAL A 235 16.36 4.39 -5.35
CA VAL A 235 15.21 3.46 -5.40
C VAL A 235 14.12 3.96 -6.35
N HIS A 236 13.76 5.24 -6.26
CA HIS A 236 12.79 5.85 -7.17
C HIS A 236 13.26 5.81 -8.63
N GLU A 237 14.57 6.02 -8.89
CA GLU A 237 15.14 5.91 -10.23
C GLU A 237 15.07 4.48 -10.79
N VAL A 238 15.28 3.46 -9.93
CA VAL A 238 15.14 2.04 -10.30
C VAL A 238 13.69 1.72 -10.68
N LEU A 239 12.73 2.16 -9.86
CA LEU A 239 11.30 1.96 -10.10
C LEU A 239 10.85 2.63 -11.41
N LYS A 240 11.23 3.90 -11.62
CA LYS A 240 10.89 4.65 -12.84
C LYS A 240 11.45 4.05 -14.13
N ARG A 241 12.56 3.30 -14.04
CA ARG A 241 13.17 2.64 -15.21
C ARG A 241 12.52 1.31 -15.58
N GLY A 242 11.52 0.87 -14.81
CA GLY A 242 10.89 -0.43 -15.00
C GLY A 242 11.84 -1.60 -14.69
N ALA A 243 12.95 -1.37 -13.97
CA ALA A 243 13.90 -2.45 -13.71
C ALA A 243 13.35 -3.52 -12.74
N VAL A 244 12.28 -3.20 -12.02
CA VAL A 244 11.48 -4.15 -11.25
C VAL A 244 10.54 -4.96 -12.16
N GLU A 245 10.15 -4.44 -13.33
CA GLU A 245 9.17 -5.06 -14.22
C GLU A 245 9.65 -6.37 -14.84
N ASP A 246 10.96 -6.50 -15.04
CA ASP A 246 11.60 -7.74 -15.49
C ASP A 246 11.44 -8.89 -14.47
N VAL A 247 11.13 -8.56 -13.22
CA VAL A 247 11.03 -9.49 -12.09
C VAL A 247 9.58 -9.64 -11.63
N GLN A 248 8.89 -8.52 -11.46
CA GLN A 248 7.51 -8.41 -11.00
C GLN A 248 6.73 -7.72 -12.12
N GLN A 249 5.87 -8.47 -12.84
CA GLN A 249 5.07 -7.92 -13.94
C GLN A 249 4.35 -6.64 -13.48
N GLN A 250 4.72 -5.50 -14.10
CA GLN A 250 4.22 -4.15 -13.85
C GLN A 250 3.80 -3.84 -12.41
N THR A 251 4.72 -3.28 -11.61
CA THR A 251 4.36 -2.76 -10.27
C THR A 251 3.28 -1.69 -10.37
N ARG A 252 2.38 -1.61 -9.37
CA ARG A 252 1.39 -0.52 -9.23
C ARG A 252 2.05 0.86 -9.36
N ILE A 253 3.23 1.03 -8.76
CA ILE A 253 4.01 2.27 -8.76
C ILE A 253 4.42 2.67 -10.18
N ALA A 254 4.82 1.72 -11.02
CA ALA A 254 5.19 1.98 -12.41
C ALA A 254 3.98 2.41 -13.24
N ALA A 255 2.86 1.70 -13.14
CA ALA A 255 1.61 2.08 -13.82
C ALA A 255 1.12 3.48 -13.38
N GLU A 256 1.15 3.75 -12.07
CA GLU A 256 0.86 5.08 -11.51
C GLU A 256 1.82 6.16 -12.05
N SER A 257 3.11 5.83 -12.20
CA SER A 257 4.11 6.76 -12.75
C SER A 257 3.85 7.11 -14.21
N GLU A 258 3.48 6.13 -15.04
CA GLU A 258 3.15 6.34 -16.46
C GLU A 258 1.94 7.26 -16.61
N LEU A 259 0.88 7.05 -15.81
CA LEU A 259 -0.32 7.90 -15.82
C LEU A 259 -0.02 9.35 -15.40
N ILE A 260 0.85 9.55 -14.41
CA ILE A 260 1.26 10.89 -13.97
C ILE A 260 2.16 11.55 -15.01
N ASP A 261 3.09 10.82 -15.62
CA ASP A 261 3.93 11.36 -16.69
C ASP A 261 3.06 11.82 -17.89
N ASP A 262 2.04 11.02 -18.32
CA ASP A 262 1.07 11.43 -19.36
C ASP A 262 0.24 12.64 -18.92
N LEU A 263 -0.28 12.66 -17.68
CA LEU A 263 -1.02 13.80 -17.14
C LEU A 263 -0.19 15.10 -17.22
N MET A 264 1.08 15.05 -16.81
CA MET A 264 1.97 16.20 -16.79
C MET A 264 2.34 16.67 -18.20
N GLU A 265 2.55 15.73 -19.13
CA GLU A 265 2.74 16.04 -20.55
C GLU A 265 1.51 16.75 -21.13
N ARG A 266 0.30 16.23 -20.87
CA ARG A 266 -0.94 16.84 -21.33
C ARG A 266 -1.17 18.24 -20.75
N ILE A 267 -0.85 18.45 -19.47
CA ILE A 267 -0.93 19.78 -18.85
C ILE A 267 0.07 20.75 -19.51
N ALA A 268 1.30 20.31 -19.76
CA ALA A 268 2.34 21.16 -20.36
C ALA A 268 1.98 21.60 -21.79
N ASP A 269 1.38 20.70 -22.57
CA ASP A 269 0.93 20.98 -23.94
C ASP A 269 -0.42 21.71 -24.00
N GLY A 270 -1.07 21.91 -22.84
CA GLY A 270 -2.43 22.46 -22.76
C GLY A 270 -3.43 21.59 -23.53
N SER A 271 -3.31 20.26 -23.39
CA SER A 271 -4.07 19.23 -24.09
C SER A 271 -5.18 18.62 -23.23
N GLU A 272 -5.67 17.44 -23.60
CA GLU A 272 -6.85 16.77 -23.06
C GLU A 272 -6.65 16.26 -21.61
N ALA A 273 -6.61 17.18 -20.64
CA ALA A 273 -6.54 16.89 -19.20
C ALA A 273 -7.44 17.83 -18.37
N ALA A 274 -7.85 17.37 -17.19
CA ALA A 274 -8.50 18.17 -16.16
C ALA A 274 -7.88 17.88 -14.79
N TYR A 275 -7.81 18.88 -13.90
CA TYR A 275 -7.34 18.68 -12.53
C TYR A 275 -8.12 19.55 -11.54
N GLY A 276 -8.21 19.05 -10.32
CA GLY A 276 -9.03 19.63 -9.26
C GLY A 276 -10.52 19.26 -9.36
N PRO A 277 -11.25 19.32 -8.23
CA PRO A 277 -12.54 18.64 -8.10
C PRO A 277 -13.61 19.14 -9.06
N GLN A 278 -13.70 20.46 -9.24
CA GLN A 278 -14.75 21.06 -10.07
C GLN A 278 -14.54 20.80 -11.56
N GLN A 279 -13.29 20.83 -12.04
CA GLN A 279 -12.99 20.54 -13.44
C GLN A 279 -13.19 19.06 -13.76
N VAL A 280 -12.76 18.18 -12.86
CA VAL A 280 -12.92 16.73 -13.01
C VAL A 280 -14.40 16.34 -12.93
N ALA A 281 -15.19 16.92 -12.02
CA ALA A 281 -16.64 16.70 -11.96
C ALA A 281 -17.32 17.09 -13.28
N LYS A 282 -17.00 18.27 -13.83
CA LYS A 282 -17.47 18.69 -15.16
C LYS A 282 -17.04 17.69 -16.23
N ALA A 283 -15.80 17.21 -16.22
CA ALA A 283 -15.34 16.21 -17.18
C ALA A 283 -16.13 14.89 -17.10
N ALA A 284 -16.42 14.43 -15.88
CA ALA A 284 -17.25 13.24 -15.64
C ALA A 284 -18.68 13.45 -16.19
N GLU A 285 -19.30 14.59 -15.91
CA GLU A 285 -20.64 14.94 -16.43
C GLU A 285 -20.71 14.91 -17.96
N TYR A 286 -19.67 15.39 -18.64
CA TYR A 286 -19.62 15.38 -20.10
C TYR A 286 -19.20 14.02 -20.69
N GLY A 287 -18.76 13.05 -19.86
CA GLY A 287 -18.26 11.76 -20.35
C GLY A 287 -16.92 11.86 -21.07
N ALA A 288 -16.16 12.91 -20.75
CA ALA A 288 -14.87 13.19 -21.37
C ALA A 288 -13.72 12.43 -20.71
N ILE A 289 -13.92 11.86 -19.51
CA ILE A 289 -12.88 11.12 -18.79
C ILE A 289 -12.54 9.83 -19.54
N GLU A 290 -11.26 9.68 -19.86
CA GLU A 290 -10.63 8.42 -20.26
C GLU A 290 -10.13 7.69 -19.02
N HIS A 291 -9.36 8.39 -18.18
CA HIS A 291 -8.78 7.86 -16.94
C HIS A 291 -8.95 8.86 -15.80
N LEU A 292 -9.57 8.45 -14.70
CA LEU A 292 -9.69 9.21 -13.47
C LEU A 292 -8.54 8.83 -12.53
N LEU A 293 -7.86 9.83 -12.00
CA LEU A 293 -6.74 9.69 -11.07
C LEU A 293 -7.15 10.34 -9.75
N VAL A 294 -7.15 9.61 -8.65
CA VAL A 294 -7.58 10.14 -7.35
C VAL A 294 -6.71 9.61 -6.22
N LEU A 295 -6.39 10.46 -5.24
CA LEU A 295 -5.66 10.01 -4.05
C LEU A 295 -6.56 9.23 -3.10
N ASP A 296 -6.02 8.13 -2.54
CA ASP A 296 -6.68 7.32 -1.52
C ASP A 296 -7.04 8.12 -0.27
N GLU A 297 -6.12 8.97 0.23
CA GLU A 297 -6.32 9.84 1.37
C GLU A 297 -7.48 10.82 1.13
N ARG A 298 -7.57 11.38 -0.08
CA ARG A 298 -8.66 12.29 -0.46
C ARG A 298 -9.99 11.56 -0.55
N LEU A 299 -10.05 10.39 -1.18
CA LEU A 299 -11.26 9.57 -1.23
C LEU A 299 -11.83 9.34 0.18
N ARG A 300 -10.98 8.96 1.13
CA ARG A 300 -11.41 8.72 2.51
C ARG A 300 -11.95 9.96 3.21
N ILE A 301 -11.20 11.06 3.15
CA ILE A 301 -11.56 12.31 3.82
C ILE A 301 -12.91 12.82 3.29
N GLU A 302 -13.09 12.81 1.96
CA GLU A 302 -14.35 13.24 1.33
C GLU A 302 -15.52 12.31 1.71
N ARG A 303 -15.30 10.98 1.68
CA ARG A 303 -16.34 10.00 2.06
C ARG A 303 -16.72 10.05 3.54
N ALA A 304 -15.79 10.41 4.42
CA ALA A 304 -16.05 10.60 5.84
C ALA A 304 -16.86 11.87 6.14
N GLY A 305 -17.01 12.77 5.16
CA GLY A 305 -17.70 14.06 5.32
C GLY A 305 -16.84 15.13 6.00
N ASP A 306 -15.55 14.87 6.18
CA ASP A 306 -14.55 15.83 6.71
C ASP A 306 -13.81 16.59 5.60
N GLY A 307 -14.13 16.28 4.34
CA GLY A 307 -13.54 16.89 3.16
C GLY A 307 -14.02 18.31 2.85
N ASP A 308 -13.32 18.92 1.90
CA ASP A 308 -13.54 20.30 1.47
C ASP A 308 -13.98 20.41 0.00
N TRP A 309 -14.27 19.28 -0.66
CA TRP A 309 -14.81 19.32 -2.01
C TRP A 309 -16.31 19.62 -1.98
N ASP A 310 -16.70 20.63 -2.76
CA ASP A 310 -18.12 20.96 -2.98
C ASP A 310 -18.87 19.96 -3.88
N VAL A 311 -18.21 18.88 -4.27
CA VAL A 311 -18.70 17.83 -5.19
C VAL A 311 -18.56 16.48 -4.50
N ASP A 312 -19.53 15.60 -4.73
CA ASP A 312 -19.48 14.25 -4.20
C ASP A 312 -18.47 13.42 -5.01
N VAL A 313 -17.44 12.91 -4.34
CA VAL A 313 -16.41 12.10 -4.98
C VAL A 313 -16.95 10.76 -5.49
N ASP A 314 -17.93 10.17 -4.80
CA ASP A 314 -18.54 8.92 -5.23
C ASP A 314 -19.34 9.12 -6.51
N ASP A 315 -20.06 10.24 -6.64
CA ASP A 315 -20.75 10.60 -7.89
C ASP A 315 -19.76 10.75 -9.07
N ILE A 316 -18.56 11.32 -8.83
CA ILE A 316 -17.53 11.47 -9.87
C ILE A 316 -17.01 10.09 -10.31
N VAL A 317 -16.63 9.24 -9.35
CA VAL A 317 -16.11 7.89 -9.61
C VAL A 317 -17.15 7.06 -10.34
N GLU A 318 -18.38 6.95 -9.80
CA GLU A 318 -19.46 6.17 -10.40
C GLU A 318 -19.81 6.70 -11.81
N THR A 319 -19.82 8.02 -12.02
CA THR A 319 -20.13 8.61 -13.34
C THR A 319 -19.03 8.35 -14.36
N ALA A 320 -17.75 8.41 -13.95
CA ALA A 320 -16.63 8.14 -14.83
C ALA A 320 -16.70 6.71 -15.39
N GLU A 321 -16.86 5.73 -14.51
CA GLU A 321 -16.96 4.31 -14.90
C GLU A 321 -18.22 4.00 -15.72
N GLN A 322 -19.38 4.55 -15.33
CA GLN A 322 -20.62 4.38 -16.10
C GLN A 322 -20.50 4.88 -17.54
N LYS A 323 -19.60 5.85 -17.78
CA LYS A 323 -19.29 6.38 -19.11
C LYS A 323 -18.04 5.76 -19.73
N GLY A 324 -17.57 4.65 -19.16
CA GLY A 324 -16.47 3.81 -19.63
C GLY A 324 -15.08 4.40 -19.41
N GLY A 325 -14.92 5.33 -18.47
CA GLY A 325 -13.60 5.74 -18.00
C GLY A 325 -13.05 4.72 -17.01
N GLU A 326 -11.72 4.62 -16.95
CA GLU A 326 -11.00 3.82 -15.96
C GLU A 326 -10.71 4.67 -14.73
N VAL A 327 -10.59 4.06 -13.54
CA VAL A 327 -10.30 4.76 -12.29
C VAL A 327 -9.06 4.16 -11.65
N THR A 328 -8.07 4.98 -11.38
CA THR A 328 -6.88 4.56 -10.63
C THR A 328 -6.76 5.39 -9.37
N VAL A 329 -6.68 4.68 -8.24
CA VAL A 329 -6.47 5.28 -6.93
C VAL A 329 -4.98 5.28 -6.62
N PHE A 330 -4.42 6.43 -6.28
CA PHE A 330 -2.99 6.61 -6.00
C PHE A 330 -2.73 6.59 -4.50
N SER A 331 -1.60 6.02 -4.11
CA SER A 331 -1.06 6.15 -2.75
C SER A 331 -0.27 7.44 -2.62
N SER A 332 -0.49 8.21 -1.55
CA SER A 332 0.30 9.41 -1.25
C SER A 332 1.75 9.11 -0.79
N GLU A 333 2.08 7.85 -0.52
CA GLU A 333 3.42 7.44 -0.04
C GLU A 333 4.51 7.50 -1.14
N PHE A 334 4.14 7.56 -2.43
CA PHE A 334 5.08 7.57 -3.55
C PHE A 334 5.10 8.89 -4.33
N ASP A 335 6.17 9.12 -5.10
CA ASP A 335 6.33 10.30 -5.96
C ASP A 335 5.13 10.57 -6.91
N PRO A 336 4.52 9.57 -7.59
CA PRO A 336 3.34 9.82 -8.43
C PRO A 336 2.15 10.39 -7.63
N GLY A 337 1.85 9.82 -6.46
CA GLY A 337 0.80 10.33 -5.59
C GLY A 337 1.12 11.71 -5.01
N GLN A 338 2.37 11.98 -4.63
CA GLN A 338 2.79 13.32 -4.19
C GLN A 338 2.62 14.36 -5.31
N GLN A 339 2.91 14.00 -6.56
CA GLN A 339 2.65 14.86 -7.72
C GLN A 339 1.15 15.12 -7.89
N LEU A 340 0.30 14.09 -7.81
CA LEU A 340 -1.15 14.25 -7.85
C LEU A 340 -1.68 15.12 -6.68
N SER A 341 -1.10 14.98 -5.50
CA SER A 341 -1.43 15.82 -4.33
C SER A 341 -1.19 17.30 -4.62
N ASN A 342 -0.10 17.64 -5.32
CA ASN A 342 0.20 19.02 -5.72
C ASN A 342 -0.84 19.59 -6.71
N LEU A 343 -1.62 18.73 -7.38
CA LEU A 343 -2.72 19.10 -8.28
C LEU A 343 -4.09 19.13 -7.59
N GLY A 344 -4.13 18.99 -6.26
CA GLY A 344 -5.37 18.97 -5.47
C GLY A 344 -5.93 17.57 -5.23
N GLY A 345 -5.17 16.52 -5.55
CA GLY A 345 -5.47 15.13 -5.21
C GLY A 345 -6.51 14.44 -6.09
N ILE A 346 -6.94 15.08 -7.18
CA ILE A 346 -7.78 14.50 -8.22
C ILE A 346 -7.47 15.12 -9.59
N ALA A 347 -7.35 14.27 -10.60
CA ALA A 347 -7.11 14.65 -11.98
C ALA A 347 -7.75 13.66 -12.95
N ALA A 348 -7.81 14.01 -14.23
CA ALA A 348 -8.31 13.12 -15.26
C ALA A 348 -7.58 13.33 -16.59
N LEU A 349 -7.25 12.22 -17.24
CA LEU A 349 -6.91 12.16 -18.65
C LEU A 349 -8.22 12.15 -19.43
N LEU A 350 -8.34 13.02 -20.44
CA LEU A 350 -9.58 13.20 -21.19
C LEU A 350 -9.46 12.62 -22.61
N ARG A 351 -10.58 12.12 -23.12
CA ARG A 351 -10.75 11.67 -24.51
C ARG A 351 -10.78 12.84 -25.50
N TYR A 352 -11.22 14.01 -25.05
CA TYR A 352 -11.33 15.25 -25.82
C TYR A 352 -11.34 16.46 -24.90
N ARG A 353 -10.95 17.62 -25.42
CA ARG A 353 -10.93 18.88 -24.66
C ARG A 353 -12.33 19.39 -24.39
N LEU A 354 -12.53 19.93 -23.19
CA LEU A 354 -13.77 20.59 -22.79
C LEU A 354 -13.76 22.10 -23.12
N GLU A 355 -12.58 22.68 -23.34
CA GLU A 355 -12.36 24.10 -23.72
C GLU A 355 -11.24 24.24 -24.77
#